data_AF-A0A3A1PGL2-F1
#
_entry.id   AF-A0A3A1PGL2-F1
#
_cell.length_a   1.000
_cell.length_b   1.000
_cell.length_c   1.000
_cell.angle_alpha   90.00
_cell.angle_beta   90.00
_cell.angle_gamma   90.00
#
_symmetry.space_group_name_H-M   'P 1'
#
loop_
_entity.id
_entity.type
_entity.pdbx_description
1 polymer ?
#
loop_
_entity_poly.entity_id
_entity_poly.type
_entity_poly.pdbx_seq_one_letter_code
_entity_poly.pdbx_strand_id
1 'polypeptide(L)'
;EPLAALDLAHQLRLLRVLHAAAADGCGVVLVLHDLALAMNHADRVIVLDNGRIAANGAPEEALSSALLARVWGVDARWIGEPGQRALTVLR
;
A
#
# COMPACT_ATOMS: atom_id res chain seq x y z
N GLU A 1 -5.37 -11.44 3.81
CA GLU A 1 -4.17 -11.30 2.97
C GLU A 1 -4.29 -12.19 1.73
N PRO A 2 -4.67 -11.64 0.56
CA PRO A 2 -4.94 -12.44 -0.64
C PRO A 2 -3.71 -12.69 -1.52
N LEU A 3 -2.57 -12.02 -1.27
CA LEU A 3 -1.39 -12.02 -2.15
C LEU A 3 -0.20 -12.85 -1.64
N ALA A 4 -0.22 -13.34 -0.41
CA ALA A 4 0.96 -13.94 0.25
C ALA A 4 1.45 -15.25 -0.37
N ALA A 5 0.59 -15.99 -1.08
CA ALA A 5 0.95 -17.26 -1.72
C ALA A 5 1.07 -17.16 -3.25
N LEU A 6 1.02 -15.94 -3.81
CA LEU A 6 1.05 -15.70 -5.25
C LEU A 6 2.42 -15.22 -5.69
N ASP A 7 2.92 -15.73 -6.82
CA ASP A 7 4.08 -15.15 -7.48
C ASP A 7 3.78 -13.75 -8.04
N LEU A 8 4.83 -13.02 -8.42
CA LEU A 8 4.73 -11.64 -8.90
C LEU A 8 3.74 -11.48 -10.07
N ALA A 9 3.72 -12.44 -10.99
CA ALA A 9 2.85 -12.37 -12.16
C ALA A 9 1.37 -12.57 -11.75
N HIS A 10 1.11 -13.48 -10.82
CA HIS A 10 -0.22 -13.70 -10.25
C HIS A 10 -0.70 -12.52 -9.41
N GLN A 11 0.18 -11.89 -8.62
CA GLN A 11 -0.15 -10.69 -7.87
C GLN A 11 -0.57 -9.54 -8.80
N LEU A 12 0.20 -9.29 -9.86
CA LEU A 12 -0.13 -8.26 -10.86
C LEU A 12 -1.43 -8.57 -11.60
N ARG A 13 -1.70 -9.85 -11.93
CA ARG A 13 -2.98 -10.25 -12.53
C ARG A 13 -4.16 -9.99 -11.60
N LEU A 14 -4.03 -10.36 -10.32
CA LEU A 14 -5.08 -10.13 -9.34
C LEU A 14 -5.37 -8.63 -9.19
N LEU A 15 -4.33 -7.79 -9.06
CA LEU A 15 -4.50 -6.33 -8.99
C LEU A 15 -5.25 -5.78 -10.21
N ARG A 16 -4.92 -6.23 -11.43
CA ARG A 16 -5.63 -5.82 -12.65
C ARG A 16 -7.12 -6.17 -12.61
N VAL A 17 -7.47 -7.36 -12.14
CA VAL A 17 -8.88 -7.78 -12.01
C VAL A 17 -9.60 -6.91 -10.99
N LEU A 18 -8.96 -6.62 -9.86
CA LEU A 18 -9.52 -5.79 -8.81
C LEU A 18 -9.70 -4.34 -9.28
N HIS A 19 -8.74 -3.77 -10.02
CA HIS A 19 -8.89 -2.46 -10.63
C HIS A 19 -10.04 -2.41 -11.65
N ALA A 20 -10.19 -3.43 -12.48
CA ALA A 20 -11.30 -3.51 -13.41
C ALA A 20 -12.65 -3.53 -12.68
N ALA A 21 -12.77 -4.35 -11.63
CA ALA A 21 -13.97 -4.39 -10.80
C ALA A 21 -14.26 -3.03 -10.15
N ALA A 22 -13.23 -2.33 -9.66
CA ALA A 22 -13.38 -1.00 -9.09
C ALA A 22 -13.83 0.03 -10.13
N ALA A 23 -13.27 -0.01 -11.34
CA ALA A 23 -13.68 0.85 -12.45
C ALA A 23 -15.13 0.61 -12.89
N ASP A 24 -15.63 -0.62 -12.73
CA ASP A 24 -17.03 -0.98 -12.97
C ASP A 24 -17.97 -0.61 -11.79
N GLY A 25 -17.46 0.10 -10.78
CA GLY A 25 -18.24 0.62 -9.64
C GLY A 25 -18.29 -0.28 -8.41
N CYS A 26 -17.51 -1.36 -8.37
CA CYS A 26 -17.40 -2.22 -7.19
C CYS A 26 -16.49 -1.60 -6.11
N GLY A 27 -16.92 -1.60 -4.85
CA GLY A 27 -16.04 -1.25 -3.73
C GLY A 27 -15.03 -2.37 -3.45
N VAL A 28 -13.74 -2.09 -3.64
CA VAL A 28 -12.67 -3.06 -3.37
C VAL A 28 -11.91 -2.67 -2.10
N VAL A 29 -11.78 -3.60 -1.17
CA VAL A 29 -10.98 -3.45 0.06
C VAL A 29 -9.98 -4.59 0.15
N LEU A 30 -8.71 -4.25 0.33
CA LEU A 30 -7.59 -5.19 0.41
C LEU A 30 -6.83 -5.00 1.71
N VAL A 31 -6.43 -6.11 2.32
CA VAL A 31 -5.47 -6.13 3.44
C VAL A 31 -4.13 -6.59 2.88
N LEU A 32 -3.15 -5.68 2.91
CA LEU A 32 -1.83 -5.84 2.32
C LEU A 32 -0.75 -5.73 3.41
N HIS A 33 0.29 -6.56 3.31
CA HIS A 33 1.53 -6.41 4.09
C HIS A 33 2.61 -5.63 3.29
N ASP A 34 2.52 -5.64 1.96
CA ASP A 34 3.45 -4.95 1.09
C ASP A 34 3.02 -3.48 0.93
N LEU A 35 3.82 -2.59 1.52
CA LEU A 35 3.57 -1.15 1.48
C LEU A 35 3.76 -0.56 0.07
N ALA A 36 4.63 -1.15 -0.77
CA ALA A 36 4.84 -0.67 -2.13
C ALA A 36 3.63 -0.99 -3.02
N LEU A 37 2.99 -2.15 -2.82
CA LEU A 37 1.73 -2.45 -3.49
C LEU A 37 0.63 -1.45 -3.07
N ALA A 38 0.51 -1.14 -1.78
CA ALA A 38 -0.43 -0.13 -1.31
C ALA A 38 -0.12 1.28 -1.87
N MET A 39 1.15 1.70 -1.82
CA MET A 39 1.62 2.99 -2.33
C MET A 39 1.29 3.21 -3.81
N ASN A 40 1.46 2.17 -4.63
CA ASN A 40 1.42 2.31 -6.09
C ASN A 40 0.08 1.92 -6.73
N HIS A 41 -0.80 1.22 -6.01
CA HIS A 41 -2.02 0.66 -6.60
C HIS A 41 -3.31 1.00 -5.85
N ALA A 42 -3.25 1.47 -4.61
CA ALA A 42 -4.44 1.86 -3.88
C ALA A 42 -4.79 3.33 -4.14
N ASP A 43 -6.08 3.64 -4.25
CA ASP A 43 -6.56 5.02 -4.29
C ASP A 43 -6.55 5.66 -2.88
N ARG A 44 -6.70 4.81 -1.85
CA ARG A 44 -6.78 5.20 -0.45
C ARG A 44 -6.17 4.13 0.44
N VAL A 45 -5.41 4.54 1.45
CA VAL A 45 -4.79 3.66 2.43
C VAL A 45 -5.28 4.01 3.82
N ILE A 46 -5.64 2.96 4.58
CA ILE A 46 -5.93 3.04 6.01
C ILE A 46 -4.85 2.26 6.73
N VAL A 47 -4.10 2.94 7.59
CA VAL A 47 -3.10 2.32 8.46
C VAL A 47 -3.72 2.09 9.83
N LEU A 48 -3.64 0.86 10.31
CA LEU A 48 -4.04 0.48 11.66
C LEU A 48 -2.79 0.28 12.52
N ASP A 49 -2.81 0.88 13.71
CA ASP A 49 -1.80 0.66 14.75
C ASP A 49 -2.51 0.43 16.09
N ASN A 50 -2.17 -0.67 16.78
CA ASN A 50 -2.76 -1.04 18.07
C ASN A 50 -4.31 -0.99 18.09
N GLY A 51 -4.95 -1.47 17.02
CA GLY A 51 -6.41 -1.50 16.88
C GLY A 51 -7.06 -0.13 16.61
N ARG A 52 -6.28 0.91 16.34
CA ARG A 52 -6.77 2.26 16.01
C ARG A 52 -6.29 2.71 14.64
N ILE A 53 -7.05 3.61 14.01
CA ILE A 53 -6.65 4.22 12.74
C ILE A 53 -5.53 5.22 13.01
N ALA A 54 -4.33 4.93 12.51
CA ALA A 54 -3.16 5.79 12.58
C ALA A 54 -3.08 6.78 11.40
N ALA A 55 -3.60 6.38 10.23
CA ALA A 55 -3.74 7.23 9.05
C ALA A 55 -4.88 6.74 8.16
N ASN A 56 -5.48 7.67 7.41
CA ASN A 56 -6.57 7.39 6.49
C ASN A 56 -6.61 8.47 5.40
N GLY A 57 -6.11 8.17 4.21
CA GLY A 57 -5.99 9.15 3.14
C GLY A 57 -5.33 8.60 1.88
N ALA A 58 -4.82 9.50 1.04
CA ALA A 58 -4.05 9.12 -0.14
C ALA A 58 -2.78 8.35 0.27
N PRO A 59 -2.25 7.44 -0.56
CA PRO A 59 -1.09 6.63 -0.20
C PRO A 59 0.13 7.46 0.21
N GLU A 60 0.38 8.60 -0.45
CA GLU A 60 1.47 9.52 -0.13
C GLU A 60 1.43 10.07 1.30
N GLU A 61 0.23 10.37 1.78
CA GLU A 61 -0.01 10.92 3.11
C GLU A 61 -0.01 9.80 4.15
N ALA A 62 -0.78 8.75 3.85
CA ALA A 62 -1.02 7.60 4.71
C ALA A 62 0.13 6.60 4.77
N LEU A 63 1.17 6.76 3.95
CA LEU A 63 2.43 6.00 4.04
C LEU A 63 3.65 6.94 4.02
N SER A 64 3.48 8.18 4.47
CA SER A 64 4.58 9.15 4.56
C SER A 64 5.73 8.65 5.45
N SER A 65 6.96 9.11 5.18
CA SER A 65 8.14 8.78 5.99
C SER A 65 7.93 9.04 7.49
N ALA A 66 7.25 10.13 7.84
CA ALA A 66 6.92 10.43 9.23
C ALA A 66 5.99 9.38 9.86
N LEU A 67 5.01 8.89 9.09
CA LEU A 67 4.14 7.82 9.56
C LEU A 67 4.89 6.49 9.68
N LEU A 68 5.77 6.17 8.73
CA LEU A 68 6.60 4.96 8.76
C LEU A 68 7.48 4.93 10.02
N ALA A 69 8.12 6.06 10.34
CA ALA A 69 8.90 6.20 11.58
C ALA A 69 8.03 6.04 12.84
N ARG A 70 6.81 6.59 12.83
CA ARG A 70 5.91 6.54 14.00
C ARG A 70 5.29 5.16 14.24
N VAL A 71 4.83 4.48 13.19
CA VAL A 71 4.05 3.23 13.28
C VAL A 71 4.96 2.01 13.22
N TRP A 72 5.96 2.02 12.34
CA TRP A 72 6.89 0.88 12.20
C TRP A 72 8.22 1.09 12.92
N GLY A 73 8.54 2.30 13.39
CA GLY A 73 9.82 2.56 14.04
C GLY A 73 11.02 2.57 13.07
N VAL A 74 10.76 2.77 11.77
CA VAL A 74 11.77 2.70 10.72
C VAL A 74 11.92 4.05 10.04
N ASP A 75 13.15 4.57 9.98
CA ASP A 75 13.47 5.70 9.11
C ASP A 75 13.58 5.21 7.66
N ALA A 76 12.66 5.66 6.81
CA ALA A 76 12.56 5.20 5.44
C ALA A 76 12.02 6.30 4.53
N ARG A 77 12.34 6.21 3.24
CA ARG A 77 11.84 7.13 2.21
C ARG A 77 11.39 6.38 0.97
N TRP A 78 10.45 6.98 0.25
CA TRP A 78 10.04 6.50 -1.05
C TRP A 78 10.96 7.06 -2.15
N ILE A 79 11.34 6.22 -3.10
CA ILE A 79 12.15 6.59 -4.26
C ILE A 79 11.46 6.13 -5.56
N GLY A 80 11.72 6.83 -6.66
CA GLY A 80 11.11 6.55 -7.96
C GLY A 80 9.87 7.39 -8.24
N GLU A 81 9.24 7.09 -9.38
CA GLU A 81 8.08 7.84 -9.90
C GLU A 81 6.75 7.29 -9.34
N PRO A 82 5.67 8.10 -9.32
CA PRO A 82 4.34 7.63 -8.97
C PRO A 82 3.94 6.36 -9.73
N GLY A 83 3.39 5.37 -9.01
CA GLY A 83 3.04 4.06 -9.57
C GLY A 83 4.21 3.07 -9.68
N GLN A 84 5.45 3.50 -9.42
CA GLN A 84 6.67 2.68 -9.44
C GLN A 84 7.59 2.97 -8.26
N ARG A 85 7.03 3.45 -7.14
CA ARG A 85 7.83 3.80 -5.96
C ARG A 85 8.31 2.56 -5.22
N ALA A 86 9.57 2.58 -4.81
CA ALA A 86 10.15 1.61 -3.90
C ALA A 86 10.43 2.27 -2.54
N LEU A 87 10.32 1.47 -1.47
CA LEU A 87 10.67 1.91 -0.13
C LEU A 87 12.14 1.59 0.15
N THR A 88 12.90 2.58 0.59
CA THR A 88 14.28 2.39 1.04
C THR A 88 14.40 2.75 2.52
N VAL A 89 15.02 1.85 3.29
CA VAL A 89 15.28 2.04 4.72
C VAL A 89 16.62 2.74 4.89
N LEU A 90 16.61 3.86 5.61
CA LEU A 90 17.80 4.60 5.97
C LEU A 90 18.39 3.97 7.24
N ARG A 91 19.71 3.79 7.27
CA ARG A 91 20.44 3.31 8.44
C ARG A 91 20.78 4.44 9.38
#